data_AF-A0A5C6UQG7-F1
#
_entry.id   AF-A0A5C6UQG7-F1
#
_cell.length_a   1.000
_cell.length_b   1.000
_cell.length_c   1.000
_cell.angle_alpha   90.00
_cell.angle_beta   90.00
_cell.angle_gamma   90.00
#
_symmetry.space_group_name_H-M   'P 1'
#
loop_
_entity.id
_entity.type
_entity.pdbx_description
1 polymer ?
#
loop_
_entity_poly.entity_id
_entity_poly.type
_entity_poly.pdbx_seq_one_letter_code
_entity_poly.pdbx_strand_id
1 'polypeptide(L)'
;MRNSLLFTALIAILTFSACEEPLEEFKNGAPSPFAVQPVILNDSTAKIMWSKSIDPDGDSVIYDVYLSGAIQGASLRTTEFRFPQNLNSQITYTGTVIAKDPFLAETQVAFSFKTSGNDTTSSN
;
A
#
# COMPACT_ATOMS: atom_id res chain seq x y z
N MET A 1 64.94 53.98 -26.80
CA MET A 1 64.68 53.00 -27.88
C MET A 1 63.97 51.82 -27.21
N ARG A 2 62.65 51.84 -27.00
CA ARG A 2 61.52 51.55 -27.91
C ARG A 2 61.53 50.12 -28.49
N ASN A 3 60.88 49.18 -27.78
CA ASN A 3 59.88 48.19 -28.26
C ASN A 3 59.61 47.16 -27.13
N SER A 4 58.37 46.96 -26.67
CA SER A 4 57.33 46.09 -27.26
C SER A 4 57.67 44.59 -27.03
N LEU A 5 56.88 43.71 -26.41
CA LEU A 5 55.43 43.55 -26.38
C LEU A 5 54.93 43.06 -25.00
N LEU A 6 53.72 43.49 -24.64
CA LEU A 6 52.83 42.83 -23.69
C LEU A 6 52.41 41.46 -24.25
N PHE A 7 52.47 40.39 -23.45
CA PHE A 7 51.72 39.17 -23.71
C PHE A 7 50.89 38.83 -22.46
N THR A 8 49.69 39.39 -22.43
CA THR A 8 48.59 38.95 -21.58
C THR A 8 48.19 37.53 -21.98
N ALA A 9 48.49 36.55 -21.15
CA ALA A 9 47.81 35.26 -21.22
C ALA A 9 46.64 35.30 -20.23
N LEU A 10 45.52 35.89 -20.67
CA LEU A 10 44.24 35.72 -19.99
C LEU A 10 43.80 34.28 -20.25
N ILE A 11 44.12 33.39 -19.31
CA ILE A 11 43.59 32.02 -19.32
C ILE A 11 42.12 32.15 -18.97
N ALA A 12 41.27 32.22 -20.00
CA ALA A 12 39.85 31.95 -19.85
C ALA A 12 39.71 30.46 -19.52
N ILE A 13 39.69 30.16 -18.22
CA ILE A 13 39.23 28.87 -17.74
C ILE A 13 37.74 28.83 -18.08
N LEU A 14 37.41 28.29 -19.25
CA LEU A 14 36.09 27.78 -19.57
C LEU A 14 35.84 26.63 -18.60
N THR A 15 35.42 26.97 -17.38
CA THR A 15 34.66 26.05 -16.56
C THR A 15 33.39 25.79 -17.34
N PHE A 16 33.39 24.72 -18.14
CA PHE A 16 32.18 23.97 -18.41
C PHE A 16 31.73 23.46 -17.03
N SER A 17 31.13 24.36 -16.25
CA SER A 17 30.17 23.99 -15.25
C SER A 17 29.00 23.46 -16.07
N ALA A 18 29.14 22.24 -16.57
CA ALA A 18 27.99 21.38 -16.74
C ALA A 18 27.40 21.37 -15.34
N CYS A 19 26.42 22.25 -15.14
CA CYS A 19 25.58 22.21 -13.97
C CYS A 19 25.00 20.81 -14.04
N GLU A 20 25.56 19.86 -13.28
CA GLU A 20 24.85 18.64 -12.98
C GLU A 20 23.60 19.13 -12.25
N GLU A 21 22.48 19.15 -12.98
CA GLU A 21 21.16 19.30 -12.41
C GLU A 21 21.13 18.34 -11.21
N PRO A 22 20.86 18.83 -9.99
CA PRO A 22 20.73 17.96 -8.84
C PRO A 22 19.73 16.86 -9.20
N LEU A 23 20.14 15.60 -9.10
CA LEU A 23 19.22 14.49 -9.34
C LEU A 23 18.04 14.68 -8.39
N GLU A 24 16.85 14.93 -8.92
CA GLU A 24 15.66 15.01 -8.08
C GLU A 24 15.49 13.66 -7.38
N GLU A 25 15.45 13.69 -6.05
CA GLU A 25 15.27 12.50 -5.24
C GLU A 25 13.91 11.87 -5.59
N PHE A 26 13.91 10.61 -6.03
CA PHE A 26 12.67 9.90 -6.31
C PHE A 26 11.91 9.67 -5.00
N LYS A 27 10.80 10.40 -4.84
CA LYS A 27 9.90 10.26 -3.69
C LYS A 27 8.71 9.40 -4.08
N ASN A 28 8.61 8.23 -3.49
CA ASN A 28 7.47 7.33 -3.64
C ASN A 28 6.39 7.60 -2.58
N GLY A 29 5.17 7.85 -3.01
CA GLY A 29 3.98 7.98 -2.18
C GLY A 29 3.36 6.61 -1.86
N ALA A 30 2.66 6.52 -0.74
CA ALA A 30 1.93 5.32 -0.39
C ALA A 30 0.54 5.30 -1.04
N PRO A 31 -0.06 4.10 -1.25
CA PRO A 31 -1.45 3.99 -1.67
C PRO A 31 -2.41 4.80 -0.79
N SER A 32 -3.43 5.42 -1.37
CA SER A 32 -4.37 6.30 -0.64
C SER A 32 -5.14 5.56 0.48
N PRO A 33 -5.65 6.27 1.51
CA PRO A 33 -6.59 5.72 2.47
C PRO A 33 -7.81 5.05 1.80
N PHE A 34 -8.32 3.99 2.43
CA PHE A 34 -9.49 3.24 2.00
C PHE A 34 -10.32 2.78 3.21
N ALA A 35 -11.53 2.27 2.97
CA ALA A 35 -12.42 1.75 4.01
C ALA A 35 -12.63 0.24 3.84
N VAL A 36 -12.71 -0.48 4.96
CA VAL A 36 -12.98 -1.93 5.00
C VAL A 36 -14.31 -2.18 5.71
N GLN A 37 -15.18 -2.98 5.09
CA GLN A 37 -16.47 -3.37 5.62
C GLN A 37 -16.56 -4.90 5.75
N PRO A 38 -16.64 -5.43 6.97
CA PRO A 38 -16.97 -6.83 7.20
C PRO A 38 -18.44 -7.13 6.92
N VAL A 39 -18.72 -8.34 6.44
CA VAL A 39 -20.04 -8.91 6.22
C VAL A 39 -20.07 -10.31 6.80
N ILE A 40 -20.88 -10.51 7.84
CA ILE A 40 -21.10 -11.82 8.47
C ILE A 40 -22.13 -12.56 7.64
N LEU A 41 -21.81 -13.78 7.22
CA LEU A 41 -22.70 -14.58 6.37
C LEU A 41 -23.45 -15.63 7.18
N ASN A 42 -22.78 -16.26 8.15
CA ASN A 42 -23.37 -17.16 9.14
C ASN A 42 -22.44 -17.28 10.37
N ASP A 43 -22.60 -18.35 11.15
CA ASP A 43 -21.86 -18.63 12.37
C ASP A 43 -20.39 -19.04 12.15
N SER A 44 -20.02 -19.42 10.92
CA SER A 44 -18.72 -20.00 10.59
C SER A 44 -18.07 -19.42 9.32
N THR A 45 -18.72 -18.43 8.71
CA THR A 45 -18.27 -17.77 7.49
C THR A 45 -18.51 -16.27 7.52
N ALA A 46 -17.55 -15.54 6.98
CA ALA A 46 -17.60 -14.09 6.82
C ALA A 46 -16.83 -13.69 5.56
N LYS A 47 -17.07 -12.45 5.11
CA LYS A 47 -16.26 -11.81 4.09
C LYS A 47 -15.94 -10.37 4.49
N ILE A 48 -14.95 -9.79 3.85
CA ILE A 48 -14.67 -8.36 3.89
C ILE A 48 -14.70 -7.80 2.47
N MET A 49 -15.16 -6.57 2.36
CA MET A 49 -15.10 -5.77 1.14
C MET A 49 -14.39 -4.46 1.47
N TRP A 50 -13.67 -3.88 0.52
CA TRP A 50 -13.02 -2.59 0.73
C TRP A 50 -13.14 -1.68 -0.47
N SER A 51 -12.98 -0.37 -0.25
CA SER A 51 -12.87 0.59 -1.35
C SER A 51 -11.50 0.46 -2.02
N LYS A 52 -11.44 0.66 -3.34
CA LYS A 52 -10.16 0.69 -4.05
C LYS A 52 -9.29 1.85 -3.55
N SER A 53 -8.06 1.55 -3.16
CA SER A 53 -6.98 2.51 -2.93
C SER A 53 -6.30 2.87 -4.25
N ILE A 54 -5.84 4.12 -4.35
CA ILE A 54 -5.18 4.68 -5.54
C ILE A 54 -3.80 5.18 -5.12
N ASP A 55 -2.78 4.79 -5.88
CA ASP A 55 -1.43 5.26 -5.66
C ASP A 55 -1.23 6.67 -6.28
N PRO A 56 -0.64 7.64 -5.56
CA PRO A 56 -0.45 9.00 -6.08
C PRO A 56 0.56 9.09 -7.23
N ASP A 57 1.48 8.13 -7.35
CA ASP A 57 2.50 8.08 -8.40
C ASP A 57 2.04 7.26 -9.62
N GLY A 58 0.80 6.71 -9.55
CA GLY A 58 0.17 5.95 -10.61
C GLY A 58 0.53 4.46 -10.60
N ASP A 59 1.21 3.99 -9.55
CA ASP A 59 1.59 2.60 -9.40
C ASP A 59 0.40 1.66 -9.17
N SER A 60 0.61 0.39 -9.53
CA SER A 60 -0.43 -0.63 -9.32
C SER A 60 -0.48 -1.05 -7.86
N VAL A 61 -1.66 -0.94 -7.25
CA VAL A 61 -1.90 -1.36 -5.86
C VAL A 61 -2.37 -2.81 -5.81
N ILE A 62 -1.77 -3.59 -4.90
CA ILE A 62 -2.21 -4.94 -4.51
C ILE A 62 -2.51 -4.99 -3.01
N TYR A 63 -3.27 -6.01 -2.58
CA TYR A 63 -3.73 -6.13 -1.20
C TYR A 63 -3.30 -7.45 -0.55
N ASP A 64 -2.88 -7.37 0.70
CA ASP A 64 -2.77 -8.52 1.60
C ASP A 64 -3.86 -8.44 2.68
N VAL A 65 -4.40 -9.59 3.08
CA VAL A 65 -5.42 -9.71 4.12
C VAL A 65 -4.88 -10.58 5.24
N TYR A 66 -4.87 -10.04 6.46
CA TYR A 66 -4.52 -10.74 7.68
C TYR A 66 -5.74 -10.91 8.58
N LEU A 67 -5.83 -12.07 9.24
CA LEU A 67 -6.82 -12.35 10.28
C LEU A 67 -6.11 -13.00 11.45
N SER A 68 -6.31 -12.47 12.66
CA SER A 68 -5.65 -12.96 13.89
C SER A 68 -4.13 -13.08 13.76
N GLY A 69 -3.50 -12.17 13.02
CA GLY A 69 -2.05 -12.14 12.78
C GLY A 69 -1.54 -13.09 11.70
N ALA A 70 -2.39 -13.92 11.10
CA ALA A 70 -2.01 -14.84 10.02
C ALA A 70 -2.49 -14.34 8.65
N ILE A 71 -1.64 -14.44 7.63
CA ILE A 71 -2.01 -14.09 6.26
C ILE A 71 -3.09 -15.05 5.74
N GLN A 72 -4.18 -14.49 5.22
CA GLN A 72 -5.30 -15.22 4.63
C GLN A 72 -5.34 -15.09 3.11
N GLY A 73 -4.93 -13.94 2.59
CA GLY A 73 -4.80 -13.68 1.17
C GLY A 73 -3.61 -12.78 0.91
N ALA A 74 -2.88 -13.03 -0.18
CA ALA A 74 -1.67 -12.31 -0.54
C ALA A 74 -1.73 -11.82 -1.98
N SER A 75 -1.23 -10.62 -2.23
CA SER A 75 -1.09 -10.01 -3.57
C SER A 75 -2.40 -10.00 -4.36
N LEU A 76 -3.51 -9.72 -3.68
CA LEU A 76 -4.84 -9.67 -4.27
C LEU A 76 -4.99 -8.43 -5.13
N ARG A 77 -5.68 -8.57 -6.27
CA ARG A 77 -6.09 -7.44 -7.14
C ARG A 77 -7.58 -7.12 -7.03
N THR A 78 -8.30 -7.88 -6.20
CA THR A 78 -9.72 -7.69 -5.92
C THR A 78 -9.93 -6.75 -4.75
N THR A 79 -11.18 -6.37 -4.53
CA THR A 79 -11.61 -5.56 -3.38
C THR A 79 -12.62 -6.28 -2.48
N GLU A 80 -12.59 -7.62 -2.53
CA GLU A 80 -13.36 -8.52 -1.68
C GLU A 80 -12.49 -9.73 -1.34
N PHE A 81 -12.62 -10.22 -0.10
CA PHE A 81 -12.04 -11.47 0.35
C PHE A 81 -13.04 -12.23 1.23
N ARG A 82 -13.29 -13.50 0.88
CA ARG A 82 -14.07 -14.43 1.68
C ARG A 82 -13.12 -15.26 2.53
N PHE A 83 -13.35 -15.28 3.85
CA PHE A 83 -12.57 -16.13 4.73
C PHE A 83 -12.92 -17.60 4.49
N PRO A 84 -11.94 -18.52 4.63
CA PRO A 84 -12.21 -19.94 4.57
C PRO A 84 -13.34 -20.34 5.54
N GLN A 85 -14.08 -21.39 5.18
CA GLN A 85 -15.01 -22.03 6.10
C GLN A 85 -14.21 -22.52 7.33
N ASN A 86 -14.88 -22.65 8.49
CA ASN A 86 -14.31 -23.04 9.81
C ASN A 86 -13.92 -21.88 10.74
N LEU A 87 -14.56 -20.71 10.63
CA LEU A 87 -14.54 -19.78 11.76
C LEU A 87 -15.36 -20.39 12.91
N ASN A 88 -14.86 -20.26 14.13
CA ASN A 88 -15.59 -20.61 15.34
C ASN A 88 -16.72 -19.59 15.59
N SER A 89 -17.91 -20.08 15.93
CA SER A 89 -19.09 -19.26 16.22
C SER A 89 -18.93 -18.44 17.49
N GLN A 90 -19.65 -17.30 17.56
CA GLN A 90 -19.56 -16.33 18.66
C GLN A 90 -18.13 -15.80 18.96
N ILE A 91 -17.15 -15.99 18.08
CA ILE A 91 -15.80 -15.45 18.24
C ILE A 91 -15.66 -14.10 17.53
N THR A 92 -14.96 -13.17 18.19
CA THR A 92 -14.55 -11.90 17.59
C THR A 92 -13.20 -12.10 16.92
N TYR A 93 -13.13 -11.79 15.63
CA TYR A 93 -11.90 -11.80 14.86
C TYR A 93 -11.49 -10.38 14.53
N THR A 94 -10.19 -10.11 14.68
CA THR A 94 -9.57 -8.86 14.26
C THR A 94 -8.60 -9.13 13.13
N GLY A 95 -8.50 -8.20 12.18
CA GLY A 95 -7.61 -8.33 11.06
C GLY A 95 -7.22 -7.00 10.46
N THR A 96 -6.41 -7.07 9.42
CA THR A 96 -5.89 -5.90 8.71
C THR A 96 -5.91 -6.18 7.22
N VAL A 97 -6.31 -5.19 6.42
CA VAL A 97 -6.06 -5.15 4.98
C VAL A 97 -4.92 -4.19 4.74
N ILE A 98 -3.89 -4.61 4.00
CA ILE A 98 -2.72 -3.79 3.65
C ILE A 98 -2.73 -3.57 2.14
N ALA A 99 -2.86 -2.32 1.71
CA ALA A 99 -2.62 -1.90 0.34
C ALA A 99 -1.13 -1.58 0.17
N LYS A 100 -0.49 -2.16 -0.84
CA LYS A 100 0.95 -1.97 -1.11
C LYS A 100 1.21 -1.72 -2.60
N ASP A 101 2.22 -0.92 -2.87
CA ASP A 101 2.74 -0.65 -4.22
C ASP A 101 4.00 -1.54 -4.53
N PRO A 102 4.59 -1.44 -5.73
CA PRO A 102 5.83 -2.14 -6.07
C PRO A 102 7.10 -1.67 -5.32
N PHE A 103 7.05 -0.49 -4.71
CA PHE A 103 8.15 0.14 -3.98
C PHE A 103 8.04 -0.04 -2.45
N LEU A 104 7.11 -0.89 -2.01
CA LEU A 104 6.86 -1.26 -0.61
C LEU A 104 6.30 -0.13 0.26
N ALA A 105 5.75 0.93 -0.32
CA ALA A 105 4.94 1.87 0.47
C ALA A 105 3.55 1.28 0.70
N GLU A 106 3.03 1.49 1.91
CA GLU A 106 1.84 0.79 2.40
C GLU A 106 0.84 1.72 3.07
N THR A 107 -0.44 1.38 2.91
CA THR A 107 -1.54 1.90 3.71
C THR A 107 -2.34 0.74 4.26
N GLN A 108 -2.61 0.75 5.57
CA GLN A 108 -3.24 -0.35 6.28
C GLN A 108 -4.54 0.08 6.97
N VAL A 109 -5.53 -0.80 6.97
CA VAL A 109 -6.83 -0.58 7.61
C VAL A 109 -7.20 -1.80 8.44
N ALA A 110 -7.36 -1.60 9.75
CA ALA A 110 -7.82 -2.63 10.66
C ALA A 110 -9.34 -2.84 10.54
N PHE A 111 -9.78 -4.07 10.76
CA PHE A 111 -11.20 -4.42 10.85
C PHE A 111 -11.46 -5.40 11.98
N SER A 112 -12.72 -5.49 12.41
CA SER A 112 -13.18 -6.48 13.38
C SER A 112 -14.59 -6.94 13.04
N PHE A 113 -14.87 -8.22 13.22
CA PHE A 113 -16.21 -8.78 13.13
C PHE A 113 -16.40 -9.90 14.15
N LYS A 114 -17.65 -10.15 14.52
CA LYS A 114 -18.03 -11.27 15.38
C LYS A 114 -18.93 -12.22 14.62
N THR A 115 -18.58 -13.50 14.54
CA THR A 115 -19.45 -14.52 13.94
C THR A 115 -20.74 -14.68 14.73
N SER A 116 -21.84 -15.00 14.04
CA SER A 116 -23.14 -15.25 14.67
C SER A 116 -23.11 -16.49 15.56
N GLY A 117 -24.17 -16.70 16.34
CA GLY A 117 -24.40 -17.95 17.06
C GLY A 117 -24.83 -19.03 16.09
N ASN A 118 -24.52 -20.28 16.42
CA ASN A 118 -25.10 -21.42 15.72
C ASN A 118 -26.57 -21.52 16.18
N ASP A 119 -27.47 -20.88 15.45
CA ASP A 119 -28.88 -20.84 15.81
C ASP A 119 -29.50 -22.21 15.47
N THR A 120 -29.38 -23.17 16.39
CA THR A 120 -30.08 -24.46 16.30
C THR A 120 -31.56 -24.31 16.66
N THR A 121 -32.23 -23.28 16.14
CA THR A 121 -33.69 -23.18 16.21
C THR A 121 -34.28 -24.11 15.15
N SER A 122 -34.24 -25.41 15.46
CA SER A 122 -35.12 -26.40 14.84
C SER A 122 -36.54 -26.08 15.31
N SER A 123 -37.33 -25.44 14.46
CA SER A 123 -38.77 -25.28 14.70
C SER A 123 -39.41 -26.67 14.71
N ASN A 124 -39.95 -27.07 15.87
CA ASN A 124 -40.89 -28.19 16.01
C ASN A 124 -42.18 -27.94 15.23
#